data_AF-A0A2N3QVK4-F1
#
_entry.id   AF-A0A2N3QVK4-F1
#
_cell.length_a   1.000
_cell.length_b   1.000
_cell.length_c   1.000
_cell.angle_alpha   90.00
_cell.angle_beta   90.00
_cell.angle_gamma   90.00
#
_symmetry.space_group_name_H-M   'P 1'
#
loop_
_entity.id
_entity.type
_entity.pdbx_description
1 polymer ?
#
loop_
_entity_poly.entity_id
_entity_poly.type
_entity_poly.pdbx_seq_one_letter_code
_entity_poly.pdbx_strand_id
1 'polypeptide(L)'
;MNSSLHERLKPVATLLDTLLPIARMHAVAALDAMHATPTKNKDIYARCLRTALRELLLDSDLPQYGWVVVDKSNSLHLFDQKAGLTIRFLKAFDKEGSIPPAGSNNARRRAWSQTSLFDQHDDTDDRPQSLWGIELVCTWVEDDEQITCRVLQPISTGQWPDRAEAKTIMTLSHAVERTDLDDISFNGTESNAHGTVEEERLSIRTSPQQTQTRSKAQ
;
A
#
# COMPACT_ATOMS: atom_id res chain seq x y z
N MET A 1 22.41 -8.16 17.10
CA MET A 1 21.08 -8.75 16.88
C MET A 1 20.11 -7.91 16.03
N ASN A 2 20.35 -6.62 15.73
CA ASN A 2 19.44 -5.82 14.87
C ASN A 2 19.76 -5.84 13.36
N SER A 3 20.93 -6.35 12.94
CA SER A 3 21.36 -6.29 11.54
C SER A 3 20.46 -7.10 10.60
N SER A 4 19.92 -8.24 11.01
CA SER A 4 19.09 -9.09 10.15
C SER A 4 17.72 -8.46 9.83
N LEU A 5 17.08 -7.78 10.79
CA LEU A 5 15.81 -7.10 10.58
C LEU A 5 15.99 -5.87 9.69
N HIS A 6 17.00 -5.04 9.96
CA HIS A 6 17.29 -3.86 9.15
C HIS A 6 17.63 -4.23 7.70
N GLU A 7 18.45 -5.27 7.48
CA GLU A 7 18.76 -5.75 6.13
C GLU A 7 17.51 -6.26 5.39
N ARG A 8 16.59 -6.93 6.08
CA ARG A 8 15.31 -7.37 5.48
C ARG A 8 14.38 -6.22 5.13
N LEU A 9 14.38 -5.16 5.93
CA LEU A 9 13.55 -3.97 5.70
C LEU A 9 14.15 -3.02 4.65
N LYS A 10 15.44 -3.12 4.36
CA LYS A 10 16.15 -2.23 3.43
C LYS A 10 15.50 -2.13 2.04
N PRO A 11 15.12 -3.23 1.36
CA PRO A 11 14.48 -3.12 0.04
C PRO A 11 13.13 -2.40 0.10
N VAL A 12 12.35 -2.65 1.17
CA VAL A 12 11.07 -1.96 1.39
C VAL A 12 11.31 -0.47 1.62
N ALA A 13 12.27 -0.12 2.48
CA ALA A 13 12.63 1.26 2.74
C ALA A 13 13.07 2.00 1.47
N THR A 14 14.00 1.43 0.72
CA THR A 14 14.48 2.01 -0.55
C THR A 14 13.36 2.19 -1.58
N LEU A 15 12.44 1.23 -1.70
CA LEU A 15 11.30 1.37 -2.60
C LEU A 15 10.31 2.43 -2.10
N LEU A 16 10.04 2.50 -0.81
CA LEU A 16 9.18 3.54 -0.26
C LEU A 16 9.80 4.93 -0.48
N ASP A 17 11.13 5.05 -0.38
CA ASP A 17 11.83 6.30 -0.61
C ASP A 17 11.57 6.86 -2.02
N THR A 18 11.54 5.99 -3.02
CA THR A 18 11.29 6.36 -4.41
C THR A 18 9.80 6.48 -4.74
N LEU A 19 8.96 5.58 -4.22
CA LEU A 19 7.57 5.41 -4.67
C LEU A 19 6.58 6.32 -3.93
N LEU A 20 6.88 6.78 -2.71
CA LEU A 20 5.96 7.64 -1.95
C LEU A 20 5.70 9.00 -2.62
N PRO A 21 6.72 9.73 -3.14
CA PRO A 21 6.49 10.97 -3.87
C PRO A 21 5.60 10.75 -5.10
N ILE A 22 5.85 9.68 -5.87
CA ILE A 22 5.07 9.34 -7.07
C ILE A 22 3.62 8.98 -6.69
N ALA A 23 3.44 8.18 -5.64
CA ALA A 23 2.12 7.82 -5.13
C ALA A 23 1.32 9.07 -4.72
N ARG A 24 1.99 10.05 -4.09
CA ARG A 24 1.39 11.32 -3.68
C ARG A 24 0.91 12.11 -4.89
N MET A 25 1.73 12.22 -5.93
CA MET A 25 1.36 12.90 -7.17
C MET A 25 0.09 12.30 -7.78
N HIS A 26 0.05 10.98 -7.91
CA HIS A 26 -1.13 10.27 -8.41
C HIS A 26 -2.36 10.50 -7.52
N ALA A 27 -2.17 10.53 -6.19
CA ALA A 27 -3.24 10.79 -5.26
C ALA A 27 -3.81 12.21 -5.38
N VAL A 28 -2.93 13.21 -5.52
CA VAL A 28 -3.34 14.62 -5.71
C VAL A 28 -4.05 14.79 -7.04
N ALA A 29 -3.51 14.23 -8.14
CA ALA A 29 -4.15 14.28 -9.45
C ALA A 29 -5.54 13.61 -9.45
N ALA A 30 -5.68 12.46 -8.79
CA ALA A 30 -6.97 11.80 -8.64
C ALA A 30 -7.97 12.65 -7.84
N LEU A 31 -7.52 13.34 -6.78
CA LEU A 31 -8.37 14.25 -6.01
C LEU A 31 -8.80 15.47 -6.82
N ASP A 32 -7.88 16.04 -7.61
CA ASP A 32 -8.17 17.20 -8.45
C ASP A 32 -9.21 16.88 -9.53
N ALA A 33 -9.11 15.69 -10.14
CA ALA A 33 -10.12 15.15 -11.05
C ALA A 33 -11.51 14.99 -10.40
N MET A 34 -11.58 14.85 -9.07
CA MET A 34 -12.82 14.83 -8.28
C MET A 34 -13.24 16.22 -7.77
N HIS A 35 -12.57 17.29 -8.19
CA HIS A 35 -12.73 18.66 -7.68
C HIS A 35 -12.60 18.75 -6.14
N ALA A 36 -11.70 17.93 -5.58
CA ALA A 36 -11.45 17.81 -4.15
C ALA A 36 -10.02 18.26 -3.81
N THR A 37 -9.81 18.70 -2.56
CA THR A 37 -8.47 19.05 -2.05
C THR A 37 -8.05 18.14 -0.91
N PRO A 38 -6.74 17.82 -0.75
CA PRO A 38 -6.24 16.97 0.32
C PRO A 38 -6.63 17.44 1.73
N THR A 39 -6.58 18.75 1.98
CA THR A 39 -6.87 19.35 3.29
C THR A 39 -8.32 19.19 3.72
N LYS A 40 -9.27 19.34 2.79
CA LYS A 40 -10.71 19.17 3.03
C LYS A 40 -11.16 17.72 2.99
N ASN A 41 -10.41 16.84 2.31
CA ASN A 41 -10.80 15.46 2.02
C ASN A 41 -9.75 14.45 2.51
N LYS A 42 -9.31 14.60 3.76
CA LYS A 42 -8.19 13.85 4.36
C LYS A 42 -8.32 12.32 4.25
N ASP A 43 -9.53 11.79 4.30
CA ASP A 43 -9.78 10.34 4.22
C ASP A 43 -9.76 9.82 2.78
N ILE A 44 -10.32 10.60 1.85
CA ILE A 44 -10.30 10.27 0.42
C ILE A 44 -8.85 10.34 -0.07
N TYR A 45 -8.14 11.41 0.31
CA TYR A 45 -6.71 11.55 0.05
C TYR A 45 -5.90 10.35 0.53
N ALA A 46 -6.08 9.94 1.78
CA ALA A 46 -5.38 8.77 2.33
C ALA A 46 -5.70 7.47 1.60
N ARG A 47 -6.93 7.31 1.08
CA ARG A 47 -7.30 6.16 0.24
C ARG A 47 -6.61 6.23 -1.12
N CYS A 48 -6.62 7.39 -1.79
CA CYS A 48 -5.96 7.59 -3.08
C CYS A 48 -4.45 7.34 -2.99
N LEU A 49 -3.77 7.89 -1.97
CA LEU A 49 -2.34 7.66 -1.74
C LEU A 49 -2.03 6.17 -1.57
N ARG A 50 -2.80 5.50 -0.72
CA ARG A 50 -2.61 4.07 -0.47
C ARG A 50 -2.87 3.21 -1.71
N THR A 51 -3.88 3.56 -2.51
CA THR A 51 -4.17 2.86 -3.77
C THR A 51 -3.03 3.09 -4.77
N ALA A 52 -2.60 4.32 -4.99
CA ALA A 52 -1.50 4.63 -5.88
C ALA A 52 -0.19 3.91 -5.46
N LEU A 53 0.14 3.96 -4.17
CA LEU A 53 1.32 3.27 -3.64
C LEU A 53 1.22 1.75 -3.82
N ARG A 54 0.03 1.17 -3.70
CA ARG A 54 -0.16 -0.27 -3.95
C ARG A 54 0.20 -0.64 -5.38
N GLU A 55 -0.37 0.07 -6.36
CA GLU A 55 -0.13 -0.22 -7.78
C GLU A 55 1.37 -0.08 -8.11
N LEU A 56 2.00 0.99 -7.62
CA LEU A 56 3.45 1.19 -7.79
C LEU A 56 4.28 0.05 -7.16
N LEU A 57 3.88 -0.46 -6.00
CA LEU A 57 4.58 -1.59 -5.37
C LEU A 57 4.35 -2.91 -6.12
N LEU A 58 3.18 -3.12 -6.71
CA LEU A 58 2.89 -4.28 -7.56
C LEU A 58 3.75 -4.30 -8.83
N ASP A 59 4.02 -3.13 -9.40
CA ASP A 59 4.84 -2.95 -10.61
C ASP A 59 6.35 -2.82 -10.33
N SER A 60 6.76 -2.84 -9.06
CA SER A 60 8.16 -2.65 -8.65
C SER A 60 8.97 -3.95 -8.57
N ASP A 61 10.28 -3.81 -8.31
CA ASP A 61 11.18 -4.93 -8.05
C ASP A 61 10.98 -5.61 -6.68
N LEU A 62 9.99 -5.20 -5.88
CA LEU A 62 9.68 -5.76 -4.56
C LEU A 62 9.69 -7.31 -4.52
N PRO A 63 9.10 -8.04 -5.50
CA PRO A 63 9.11 -9.50 -5.52
C PRO A 63 10.50 -10.13 -5.61
N GLN A 64 11.48 -9.47 -6.25
CA GLN A 64 12.84 -9.98 -6.38
C GLN A 64 13.52 -10.12 -5.00
N TYR A 65 13.12 -9.28 -4.04
CA TYR A 65 13.62 -9.32 -2.67
C TYR A 65 12.88 -10.35 -1.79
N GLY A 66 11.82 -11.00 -2.31
CA GLY A 66 10.99 -11.96 -1.57
C GLY A 66 9.82 -11.31 -0.81
N TRP A 67 9.52 -10.05 -1.11
CA TRP A 67 8.40 -9.33 -0.55
C TRP A 67 7.22 -9.33 -1.53
N VAL A 68 6.01 -9.47 -1.02
CA VAL A 68 4.79 -9.40 -1.85
C VAL A 68 3.77 -8.47 -1.23
N VAL A 69 2.99 -7.81 -2.09
CA VAL A 69 1.77 -7.12 -1.66
C VAL A 69 0.69 -8.17 -1.40
N VAL A 70 0.13 -8.19 -0.20
CA VAL A 70 -0.94 -9.15 0.15
C VAL A 70 -2.22 -8.73 -0.54
N ASP A 71 -2.62 -9.54 -1.51
CA ASP A 71 -3.85 -9.34 -2.27
C ASP A 71 -5.08 -9.62 -1.39
N LYS A 72 -6.20 -8.92 -1.63
CA LYS A 72 -7.49 -9.01 -0.90
C LYS A 72 -7.64 -8.27 0.43
N SER A 73 -6.93 -7.18 0.69
CA SER A 73 -7.32 -6.30 1.80
C SER A 73 -7.66 -4.89 1.33
N ASN A 74 -8.68 -4.30 1.97
CA ASN A 74 -8.93 -2.85 1.90
C ASN A 74 -7.81 -2.06 2.61
N SER A 75 -6.60 -2.61 2.75
CA SER A 75 -5.41 -2.05 3.40
C SER A 75 -4.15 -2.40 2.62
N LEU A 76 -3.07 -1.65 2.78
CA LEU A 76 -1.80 -2.00 2.16
C LEU A 76 -1.00 -2.84 3.14
N HIS A 77 -0.74 -4.10 2.79
CA HIS A 77 0.03 -5.07 3.57
C HIS A 77 1.16 -5.61 2.69
N LEU A 78 2.38 -5.64 3.23
CA LEU A 78 3.54 -6.28 2.60
C LEU A 78 3.91 -7.51 3.42
N PHE A 79 4.30 -8.58 2.75
CA PHE A 79 4.67 -9.84 3.39
C PHE A 79 6.03 -10.33 2.87
N ASP A 80 6.99 -10.51 3.77
CA ASP A 80 8.27 -11.16 3.47
C ASP A 80 8.04 -12.68 3.48
N GLN A 81 8.00 -13.29 2.29
CA GLN A 81 7.77 -14.72 2.12
C GLN A 81 8.90 -15.58 2.71
N LYS A 82 10.10 -15.02 2.87
CA LYS A 82 11.27 -15.72 3.41
C LYS A 82 11.31 -15.67 4.94
N ALA A 83 10.83 -14.60 5.55
CA ALA A 83 10.87 -14.42 7.01
C ALA A 83 9.53 -14.64 7.72
N GLY A 84 8.41 -14.59 7.00
CA GLY A 84 7.08 -14.55 7.59
C GLY A 84 6.71 -13.22 8.26
N LEU A 85 7.45 -12.15 7.94
CA LEU A 85 7.25 -10.80 8.48
C LEU A 85 6.16 -10.08 7.69
N THR A 86 5.24 -9.43 8.38
CA THR A 86 4.20 -8.59 7.75
C THR A 86 4.41 -7.12 8.09
N ILE A 87 4.26 -6.21 7.12
CA ILE A 87 4.20 -4.77 7.35
C ILE A 87 2.83 -4.26 6.94
N ARG A 88 2.14 -3.59 7.88
CA ARG A 88 0.86 -2.94 7.64
C ARG A 88 1.02 -1.44 7.47
N PHE A 89 0.59 -0.91 6.32
CA PHE A 89 0.56 0.53 6.06
C PHE A 89 -0.71 1.18 6.63
N LEU A 90 -0.52 2.19 7.49
CA LEU A 90 -1.59 2.98 8.09
C LEU A 90 -1.25 4.47 7.99
N LYS A 91 -2.28 5.31 7.83
CA LYS A 91 -2.13 6.74 8.13
C LYS A 91 -1.90 6.88 9.63
N ALA A 92 -0.98 7.75 10.04
CA ALA A 92 -0.73 8.02 11.46
C ALA A 92 -2.02 8.48 12.16
N PHE A 93 -2.18 8.04 13.39
CA PHE A 93 -3.25 8.48 14.27
C PHE A 93 -3.00 9.91 14.76
N ASP A 94 -4.02 10.61 15.29
CA ASP A 94 -4.10 12.05 15.60
C ASP A 94 -2.87 12.71 16.30
N LYS A 95 -1.93 11.93 16.82
CA LYS A 95 -0.57 12.35 17.21
C LYS A 95 0.46 11.74 16.26
N GLU A 96 1.32 12.60 15.71
CA GLU A 96 2.31 12.29 14.69
C GLU A 96 3.05 10.95 14.92
N GLY A 97 2.94 10.04 13.94
CA GLY A 97 3.62 8.74 13.93
C GLY A 97 3.26 7.78 15.07
N SER A 98 2.03 7.87 15.59
CA SER A 98 1.50 6.89 16.53
C SER A 98 0.58 5.87 15.86
N ILE A 99 0.51 4.67 16.44
CA ILE A 99 -0.41 3.62 16.00
C ILE A 99 -1.78 3.77 16.69
N PRO A 100 -2.89 3.66 15.97
CA PRO A 100 -4.22 3.69 16.58
C PRO A 100 -4.44 2.47 17.48
N PRO A 101 -5.26 2.56 18.53
CA PRO A 101 -5.59 1.41 19.39
C PRO A 101 -6.21 0.28 18.58
N ALA A 102 -5.97 -0.97 19.00
CA ALA A 102 -6.38 -2.18 18.28
C ALA A 102 -7.91 -2.33 18.18
N GLY A 103 -8.66 -1.74 19.12
CA GLY A 103 -10.11 -1.89 19.21
C GLY A 103 -10.54 -3.32 19.56
N SER A 104 -11.73 -3.71 19.14
CA SER A 104 -12.32 -5.03 19.44
C SER A 104 -11.90 -6.15 18.47
N ASN A 105 -11.15 -5.83 17.39
CA ASN A 105 -10.77 -6.83 16.40
C ASN A 105 -9.69 -7.77 16.93
N ASN A 106 -10.01 -9.06 17.11
CA ASN A 106 -9.11 -10.04 17.70
C ASN A 106 -7.81 -10.25 16.91
N ALA A 107 -7.83 -10.18 15.58
CA ALA A 107 -6.60 -10.30 14.78
C ALA A 107 -5.69 -9.10 15.03
N ARG A 108 -6.25 -7.89 14.98
CA ARG A 108 -5.49 -6.66 15.28
C ARG A 108 -5.00 -6.60 16.71
N ARG A 109 -5.77 -7.09 17.69
CA ARG A 109 -5.34 -7.16 19.09
C ARG A 109 -4.12 -8.06 19.25
N ARG A 110 -4.12 -9.25 18.62
CA ARG A 110 -2.95 -10.14 18.60
C ARG A 110 -1.73 -9.49 17.95
N ALA A 111 -1.93 -8.85 16.80
CA ALA A 111 -0.89 -8.09 16.13
C ALA A 111 -0.40 -6.89 16.96
N TRP A 112 -1.18 -6.37 17.90
CA TRP A 112 -0.78 -5.21 18.69
C TRP A 112 -0.08 -5.55 20.00
N SER A 113 -0.27 -6.77 20.51
CA SER A 113 0.30 -7.25 21.77
C SER A 113 1.44 -8.25 21.52
N GLN A 114 2.36 -7.91 20.61
CA GLN A 114 3.50 -8.76 20.30
C GLN A 114 4.61 -8.57 21.34
N THR A 115 5.36 -9.65 21.63
CA THR A 115 6.59 -9.54 22.42
C THR A 115 7.59 -8.65 21.69
N SER A 116 8.16 -7.67 22.39
CA SER A 116 9.21 -6.79 21.86
C SER A 116 10.35 -7.61 21.25
N LEU A 117 10.72 -7.30 20.00
CA LEU A 117 11.86 -7.94 19.33
C LEU A 117 13.18 -7.65 20.03
N PHE A 118 13.23 -6.61 20.87
CA PHE A 118 14.43 -6.15 21.55
C PHE A 118 14.55 -6.67 22.98
N ASP A 119 13.50 -7.28 23.51
CA ASP A 119 13.49 -7.83 24.88
C ASP A 119 13.83 -9.33 24.87
N GLN A 120 13.95 -9.94 23.68
CA GLN A 120 14.54 -11.25 23.49
C GLN A 120 16.06 -11.15 23.59
N HIS A 121 16.56 -10.99 24.81
CA HIS A 121 17.96 -11.24 25.16
C HIS A 121 18.16 -12.73 25.42
N ASP A 122 19.30 -13.24 24.94
CA ASP A 122 19.85 -14.59 25.19
C ASP A 122 19.11 -15.78 24.58
N ASP A 123 19.21 -15.93 23.26
CA ASP A 123 19.51 -17.27 22.74
C ASP A 123 20.88 -17.22 22.07
N THR A 124 21.84 -17.90 22.71
CA THR A 124 23.19 -18.22 22.25
C THR A 124 23.23 -19.11 20.99
N ASP A 125 22.10 -19.23 20.29
CA ASP A 125 21.96 -20.03 19.08
C ASP A 125 22.04 -19.06 17.89
N ASP A 126 23.09 -19.17 17.07
CA ASP A 126 23.33 -18.38 15.83
C ASP A 126 22.24 -18.58 14.75
N ARG A 127 21.11 -19.22 15.11
CA ARG A 127 19.98 -19.41 14.22
C ARG A 127 19.28 -18.08 14.01
N PRO A 128 18.96 -17.74 12.75
CA PRO A 128 18.17 -16.55 12.47
C PRO A 128 16.84 -16.63 13.20
N GLN A 129 16.55 -15.62 14.02
CA GLN A 129 15.26 -15.47 14.69
C GLN A 129 14.14 -15.53 13.66
N SER A 130 13.21 -16.46 13.85
CA SER A 130 12.02 -16.53 13.00
C SER A 130 11.17 -15.29 13.22
N LEU A 131 10.89 -14.55 12.15
CA LEU A 131 9.98 -13.39 12.18
C LEU A 131 8.54 -13.79 11.84
N TRP A 132 8.24 -15.08 11.83
CA TRP A 132 6.94 -15.59 11.43
C TRP A 132 5.86 -15.18 12.42
N GLY A 133 4.83 -14.51 11.93
CA GLY A 133 3.73 -14.00 12.77
C GLY A 133 4.04 -12.67 13.45
N ILE A 134 5.18 -12.06 13.17
CA ILE A 134 5.47 -10.67 13.55
C ILE A 134 4.79 -9.74 12.55
N GLU A 135 4.03 -8.77 13.07
CA GLU A 135 3.39 -7.71 12.28
C GLU A 135 3.94 -6.34 12.69
N LEU A 136 4.67 -5.69 11.79
CA LEU A 136 5.07 -4.30 11.93
C LEU A 136 4.00 -3.37 11.33
N VAL A 137 4.03 -2.12 11.76
CA VAL A 137 3.14 -1.08 11.26
C VAL A 137 3.97 0.05 10.69
N CYS A 138 3.84 0.30 9.39
CA CYS A 138 4.33 1.52 8.78
C CYS A 138 3.25 2.60 8.89
N THR A 139 3.46 3.56 9.79
CA THR A 139 2.62 4.77 9.85
C THR A 139 3.20 5.84 8.94
N TRP A 140 2.34 6.61 8.27
CA TRP A 140 2.77 7.77 7.49
C TRP A 140 2.05 9.05 7.91
N VAL A 141 2.75 10.17 7.84
CA VAL A 141 2.27 11.52 8.09
C VAL A 141 2.72 12.38 6.91
N GLU A 142 1.93 13.39 6.58
CA GLU A 142 2.35 14.44 5.64
C GLU A 142 2.23 15.79 6.35
N ASP A 143 3.34 16.52 6.41
CA ASP A 143 3.42 17.87 6.94
C ASP A 143 4.31 18.72 6.02
N ASP A 144 3.89 19.93 5.67
CA ASP A 144 4.62 20.85 4.78
C ASP A 144 5.26 20.21 3.52
N GLU A 145 4.48 19.38 2.80
CA GLU A 145 4.95 18.63 1.62
C GLU A 145 6.09 17.64 1.94
N GLN A 146 6.24 17.22 3.19
CA GLN A 146 7.15 16.16 3.59
C GLN A 146 6.35 14.95 4.02
N ILE A 147 6.60 13.78 3.41
CA ILE A 147 6.04 12.52 3.88
C ILE A 147 7.03 11.85 4.83
N THR A 148 6.61 11.62 6.06
CA THR A 148 7.38 10.84 7.04
C THR A 148 6.71 9.50 7.28
N CYS A 149 7.45 8.43 7.05
CA CYS A 149 7.06 7.06 7.39
C CYS A 149 7.81 6.57 8.63
N ARG A 150 7.11 5.91 9.55
CA ARG A 150 7.70 5.27 10.73
C ARG A 150 7.27 3.83 10.76
N VAL A 151 8.24 2.91 10.74
CA VAL A 151 8.00 1.48 10.94
C VAL A 151 8.10 1.20 12.43
N LEU A 152 7.01 0.70 12.98
CA LEU A 152 6.77 0.55 14.40
C LEU A 152 6.42 -0.91 14.70
N GLN A 153 6.92 -1.44 15.80
CA GLN A 153 6.45 -2.69 16.37
C GLN A 153 5.43 -2.36 17.47
N PRO A 154 4.15 -2.71 17.31
CA PRO A 154 3.18 -2.63 18.39
C PRO A 154 3.57 -3.56 19.56
N ILE A 155 3.49 -3.06 20.79
CA ILE A 155 3.75 -3.83 22.02
C ILE A 155 2.55 -3.86 22.97
N SER A 156 1.53 -3.04 22.71
CA SER A 156 0.28 -3.00 23.47
C SER A 156 -0.93 -2.75 22.57
N THR A 157 -2.11 -3.24 22.99
CA THR A 157 -3.37 -2.98 22.28
C THR A 157 -3.81 -1.52 22.36
N GLY A 158 -3.36 -0.78 23.36
CA GLY A 158 -3.87 0.56 23.68
C GLY A 158 -5.36 0.57 24.04
N GLN A 159 -5.87 1.75 24.39
CA GLN A 159 -7.28 1.98 24.68
C GLN A 159 -7.66 3.37 24.20
N TRP A 160 -8.78 3.52 23.47
CA TRP A 160 -9.26 4.84 23.07
C TRP A 160 -9.56 5.73 24.28
N PRO A 161 -9.16 7.03 24.30
CA PRO A 161 -8.56 7.81 23.20
C PRO A 161 -7.03 7.72 23.09
N ASP A 162 -6.40 6.91 23.92
CA ASP A 162 -4.95 6.73 23.95
C ASP A 162 -4.44 5.85 22.80
N ARG A 163 -3.20 6.13 22.42
CA ARG A 163 -2.46 5.36 21.40
C ARG A 163 -2.11 3.97 21.92
N ALA A 164 -1.89 3.06 20.99
CA ALA A 164 -1.19 1.82 21.31
C ALA A 164 0.31 2.11 21.50
N GLU A 165 0.91 1.45 22.50
CA GLU A 165 2.35 1.53 22.71
C GLU A 165 3.06 0.78 21.58
N ALA A 166 4.16 1.36 21.10
CA ALA A 166 4.95 0.81 20.03
C ALA A 166 6.43 1.19 20.19
N LYS A 167 7.29 0.32 19.67
CA LYS A 167 8.72 0.59 19.54
C LYS A 167 9.06 0.95 18.11
N THR A 168 9.75 2.07 17.91
CA THR A 168 10.21 2.48 16.59
C THR A 168 11.36 1.59 16.12
N ILE A 169 11.19 0.98 14.95
CA ILE A 169 12.23 0.19 14.28
C ILE A 169 13.05 1.09 13.36
N MET A 170 12.37 1.92 12.56
CA MET A 170 13.01 2.84 11.62
C MET A 170 12.10 4.02 11.27
N THR A 171 12.71 5.12 10.84
CA THR A 171 12.01 6.31 10.32
C THR A 171 12.58 6.67 8.96
N LEU A 172 11.69 6.90 8.00
CA LEU A 172 11.97 7.33 6.62
C LEU A 172 11.33 8.70 6.44
N SER A 173 12.08 9.68 5.95
CA SER A 173 11.58 11.04 5.75
C SER A 173 11.91 11.51 4.34
N HIS A 174 10.92 12.05 3.65
CA HIS A 174 11.00 12.35 2.23
C HIS A 174 10.56 13.79 2.00
N ALA A 175 11.49 14.64 1.57
CA ALA A 175 11.13 15.94 1.04
C ALA A 175 10.46 15.73 -0.33
N VAL A 176 9.32 16.38 -0.58
CA VAL A 176 8.74 16.40 -1.92
C VAL A 176 9.48 17.48 -2.72
N GLU A 177 10.42 17.06 -3.56
CA GLU A 177 10.97 17.97 -4.57
C GLU A 177 9.91 18.16 -5.67
N ARG A 178 9.43 19.40 -5.83
CA ARG A 178 8.43 19.76 -6.86
C ARG A 178 8.96 19.62 -8.29
N THR A 179 10.26 19.41 -8.48
CA THR A 179 10.96 19.54 -9.75
C THR A 179 11.16 18.24 -10.56
N ASP A 180 10.99 17.06 -9.96
CA ASP A 180 11.18 15.78 -10.68
C ASP A 180 9.93 15.26 -11.41
N LEU A 181 8.88 16.07 -11.41
CA LEU A 181 7.56 15.74 -11.94
C LEU A 181 7.41 16.00 -13.44
N ASP A 182 8.15 16.97 -13.97
CA ASP A 182 8.07 17.37 -15.37
C ASP A 182 8.92 16.48 -16.29
N ASP A 183 9.86 15.71 -15.73
CA ASP A 183 10.75 14.79 -16.46
C ASP A 183 10.22 13.34 -16.56
N ILE A 184 9.10 13.00 -15.90
CA ILE A 184 8.39 11.74 -16.14
C ILE A 184 7.51 11.89 -17.39
N SER A 185 8.17 12.08 -18.53
CA SER A 185 7.55 12.04 -19.85
C SER A 185 7.01 10.64 -20.12
N PHE A 186 5.69 10.52 -20.23
CA PHE A 186 5.04 9.37 -20.85
C PHE A 186 5.36 9.38 -22.35
N ASN A 187 6.48 8.77 -22.74
CA ASN A 187 6.59 8.23 -24.09
C ASN A 187 5.72 6.98 -24.16
N GLY A 188 4.41 7.19 -24.26
CA GLY A 188 3.56 6.25 -24.97
C GLY A 188 4.12 6.20 -26.37
N THR A 189 4.93 5.18 -26.67
CA THR A 189 5.28 4.85 -28.04
C THR A 189 3.97 4.59 -28.76
N GLU A 190 3.54 5.60 -29.51
CA GLU A 190 2.76 5.41 -30.72
C GLU A 190 3.54 4.41 -31.57
N SER A 191 3.24 3.14 -31.38
CA SER A 191 3.66 2.09 -32.28
C SER A 191 2.97 2.38 -33.61
N ASN A 192 3.67 3.11 -34.47
CA ASN A 192 3.49 3.09 -35.92
C ASN A 192 3.71 1.64 -36.41
N ALA A 193 2.73 0.78 -36.16
CA ALA A 193 2.54 -0.46 -36.88
C ALA A 193 1.45 -0.18 -37.92
N HIS A 194 1.88 0.22 -39.12
CA HIS A 194 1.08 0.07 -40.31
C HIS A 194 0.66 -1.40 -40.45
N GLY A 195 -0.61 -1.68 -40.14
CA GLY A 195 -1.28 -2.93 -40.43
C GLY A 195 -2.66 -2.60 -40.97
N THR A 196 -2.75 -2.40 -42.29
CA THR A 196 -3.99 -2.30 -43.05
C THR A 196 -4.90 -3.48 -42.74
N VAL A 197 -6.08 -3.21 -42.18
CA VAL A 197 -7.22 -4.11 -42.25
C VAL A 197 -8.28 -3.41 -43.07
N GLU A 198 -8.54 -3.96 -44.25
CA GLU A 198 -9.48 -3.45 -45.23
C GLU A 198 -10.91 -3.40 -44.65
N GLU A 199 -11.58 -2.26 -44.87
CA GLU A 199 -13.02 -2.12 -44.68
C GLU A 199 -13.76 -3.01 -45.70
N GLU A 200 -14.38 -4.10 -45.27
CA GLU A 200 -15.45 -4.72 -46.04
C GLU A 200 -16.81 -4.29 -45.47
N ARG A 201 -17.36 -3.26 -46.11
CA ARG A 201 -18.77 -2.87 -46.00
C ARG A 201 -19.65 -4.01 -46.55
N LEU A 202 -20.66 -4.45 -45.80
CA LEU A 202 -21.86 -5.06 -46.40
C LEU A 202 -23.12 -4.80 -45.55
N SER A 203 -23.75 -3.68 -45.91
CA SER A 203 -25.18 -3.47 -46.20
C SER A 203 -26.26 -4.17 -45.36
N ILE A 204 -27.04 -3.29 -44.73
CA ILE A 204 -28.42 -3.42 -44.24
C ILE A 204 -29.31 -4.23 -45.19
N ARG A 205 -30.07 -5.20 -44.65
CA ARG A 205 -31.40 -5.58 -45.15
C ARG A 205 -32.34 -5.91 -44.00
N THR A 206 -33.46 -5.20 -43.97
CA THR A 206 -34.60 -5.27 -43.05
C THR A 206 -35.54 -6.46 -43.34
N SER A 207 -35.98 -7.14 -42.26
CA SER A 207 -37.33 -7.68 -41.92
C SER A 207 -38.07 -8.63 -42.90
N PRO A 208 -39.03 -9.50 -42.46
CA PRO A 208 -39.94 -9.32 -41.30
C PRO A 208 -40.29 -10.55 -40.42
N GLN A 209 -40.97 -10.20 -39.32
CA GLN A 209 -41.92 -10.95 -38.47
C GLN A 209 -42.26 -12.40 -38.85
N GLN A 210 -42.20 -13.29 -37.83
CA GLN A 210 -43.32 -14.20 -37.58
C GLN A 210 -43.52 -14.48 -36.09
N THR A 211 -44.69 -14.05 -35.64
CA THR A 211 -45.37 -14.34 -34.38
C THR A 211 -45.69 -15.83 -34.28
N GLN A 212 -45.39 -16.49 -33.15
CA GLN A 212 -46.21 -17.63 -32.70
C GLN A 212 -46.17 -17.80 -31.17
N THR A 213 -47.31 -17.51 -30.58
CA THR A 213 -47.79 -17.85 -29.24
C THR A 213 -48.06 -19.36 -29.08
N ARG A 214 -47.71 -19.93 -27.92
CA ARG A 214 -48.48 -20.95 -27.15
C ARG A 214 -47.72 -21.24 -25.85
N SER A 215 -48.19 -20.81 -24.68
CA SER A 215 -49.27 -21.35 -23.84
C SER A 215 -48.73 -22.22 -22.70
N LYS A 216 -49.06 -21.80 -21.47
CA LYS A 216 -48.96 -22.55 -20.22
C LYS A 216 -49.85 -23.80 -20.24
N ALA A 217 -49.36 -24.87 -19.63
CA ALA A 217 -50.12 -25.90 -18.91
C ALA A 217 -49.10 -26.56 -17.95
N GLN A 218 -49.20 -26.28 -16.66
CA GLN A 218 -49.87 -27.06 -15.60
C GLN A 218 -48.94 -28.13 -15.04
#